data_AF-A0A3B9CUW8-F1
#
_entry.id   AF-A0A3B9CUW8-F1
#
_cell.length_a   1.000
_cell.length_b   1.000
_cell.length_c   1.000
_cell.angle_alpha   90.00
_cell.angle_beta   90.00
_cell.angle_gamma   90.00
#
_symmetry.space_group_name_H-M   'P 1'
#
loop_
_entity.id
_entity.type
_entity.pdbx_description
1 polymer ?
#
loop_
_entity_poly.entity_id
_entity_poly.type
_entity_poly.pdbx_seq_one_letter_code
_entity_poly.pdbx_strand_id
1 'polypeptide(L)'
;MLTALRQLLTDWWQVDRVRTTPWEGRILNLQPGQHVLICWIPFVIQSRTVGHSDRFPVQYRLIGDSEGCLQVETIEGRLLGRLQSGDETRSVSDEDIIVLSAPASSDRDAGVN
;
A
#
# COMPACT_ATOMS: atom_id res chain seq x y z
N MET A 1 -22.02 -12.72 -23.30
CA MET A 1 -20.70 -13.33 -22.98
C MET A 1 -19.53 -12.36 -23.25
N LEU A 2 -19.51 -11.61 -24.36
CA LEU A 2 -18.49 -10.57 -24.63
C LEU A 2 -18.38 -9.47 -23.56
N THR A 3 -19.49 -9.12 -22.90
CA THR A 3 -19.55 -8.03 -21.92
C THR A 3 -18.77 -8.34 -20.65
N ALA A 4 -18.80 -9.59 -20.16
CA ALA A 4 -18.11 -10.00 -18.94
C ALA A 4 -16.59 -10.03 -19.12
N LEU A 5 -16.11 -10.52 -20.27
CA LEU A 5 -14.68 -10.50 -20.60
C LEU A 5 -14.16 -9.07 -20.78
N ARG A 6 -14.97 -8.19 -21.40
CA ARG A 6 -14.63 -6.78 -21.55
C ARG A 6 -14.57 -6.06 -20.20
N GLN A 7 -15.49 -6.38 -19.28
CA GLN A 7 -15.47 -5.86 -17.92
C GLN A 7 -14.22 -6.32 -17.18
N LEU A 8 -13.92 -7.62 -17.22
CA LEU A 8 -12.71 -8.22 -16.62
C LEU A 8 -11.43 -7.60 -17.18
N LEU A 9 -11.32 -7.43 -18.50
CA LEU A 9 -10.16 -6.79 -19.13
C LEU A 9 -10.06 -5.30 -18.78
N THR A 10 -11.18 -4.61 -18.60
CA THR A 10 -11.19 -3.19 -18.19
C THR A 10 -10.75 -3.06 -16.74
N ASP A 11 -11.23 -3.94 -15.86
CA ASP A 11 -10.82 -4.00 -14.45
C ASP A 11 -9.33 -4.35 -14.34
N TRP A 12 -8.86 -5.36 -15.08
CA TRP A 12 -7.43 -5.72 -15.16
C TRP A 12 -6.58 -4.56 -15.69
N TRP A 13 -7.02 -3.93 -16.77
CA TRP A 13 -6.29 -2.83 -17.38
C TRP A 13 -6.25 -1.59 -16.48
N GLN A 14 -7.27 -1.35 -15.66
CA GLN A 14 -7.29 -0.25 -14.69
C GLN A 14 -6.44 -0.52 -13.45
N VAL A 15 -6.38 -1.76 -12.97
CA VAL A 15 -5.50 -2.16 -11.87
C VAL A 15 -4.02 -2.00 -12.24
N ASP A 16 -3.67 -2.26 -13.50
CA ASP A 16 -2.27 -2.28 -13.98
C ASP A 16 -1.78 -0.92 -14.53
N ARG A 17 -2.67 0.09 -14.64
CA ARG A 17 -2.37 1.42 -15.20
C ARG A 17 -2.28 2.54 -14.20
N VAL A 18 -1.87 2.26 -12.97
CA VAL A 18 -1.20 3.29 -12.20
C VAL A 18 0.14 3.60 -12.88
N ARG A 19 0.10 4.39 -13.96
CA ARG A 19 1.26 4.94 -14.67
C ARG A 19 1.80 6.11 -13.87
N THR A 20 2.15 5.83 -12.64
CA THR A 20 2.91 6.74 -11.80
C THR A 20 4.38 6.60 -12.16
N THR A 21 5.17 7.64 -11.87
CA THR A 21 6.63 7.52 -11.91
C THR A 21 7.06 6.31 -11.04
N PRO A 22 8.18 5.63 -11.33
CA PRO A 22 8.60 4.44 -10.57
C PRO A 22 8.58 4.62 -9.04
N TRP A 23 8.78 5.87 -8.61
CA TRP A 23 8.78 6.35 -7.23
C TRP A 23 7.36 6.47 -6.66
N GLU A 24 6.44 7.14 -7.37
CA GLU A 24 5.02 7.24 -7.01
C GLU A 24 4.29 5.87 -7.06
N GLY A 25 4.78 4.95 -7.89
CA GLY A 25 4.31 3.56 -7.91
C GLY A 25 4.62 2.80 -6.62
N ARG A 26 5.65 3.20 -5.84
CA ARG A 26 6.10 2.46 -4.66
C ARG A 26 5.05 2.44 -3.55
N ILE A 27 4.47 3.60 -3.22
CA ILE A 27 3.40 3.70 -2.22
C ILE A 27 2.14 3.00 -2.70
N LEU A 28 1.84 3.08 -3.99
CA LEU A 28 0.64 2.45 -4.56
C LEU A 28 0.79 0.94 -4.73
N ASN A 29 2.02 0.43 -4.76
CA ASN A 29 2.36 -0.99 -4.90
C ASN A 29 2.76 -1.65 -3.57
N LEU A 30 2.53 -0.99 -2.44
CA LEU A 30 2.69 -1.63 -1.15
C LEU A 30 1.78 -2.87 -1.05
N GLN A 31 2.31 -3.96 -0.53
CA GLN A 31 1.64 -5.27 -0.49
C GLN A 31 1.32 -5.70 0.95
N PRO A 32 0.22 -6.45 1.16
CA PRO A 32 -0.02 -7.14 2.42
C PRO A 32 1.19 -8.00 2.84
N GLY A 33 1.51 -7.99 4.14
CA GLY A 33 2.66 -8.66 4.74
C GLY A 33 3.96 -7.85 4.74
N GLN A 34 4.02 -6.71 4.03
CA GLN A 34 5.20 -5.85 4.06
C GLN A 34 5.32 -5.09 5.39
N HIS A 35 6.56 -4.98 5.86
CA HIS A 35 6.92 -4.12 6.99
C HIS A 35 7.27 -2.73 6.47
N VAL A 36 6.69 -1.70 7.07
CA VAL A 36 6.91 -0.31 6.69
C VAL A 36 7.11 0.55 7.94
N LEU A 37 7.91 1.60 7.83
CA LEU A 37 7.90 2.73 8.74
C LEU A 37 7.12 3.86 8.09
N ILE A 38 6.15 4.42 8.79
CA ILE A 38 5.40 5.60 8.35
C ILE A 38 5.56 6.67 9.42
N CYS A 39 6.16 7.82 9.06
CA CYS A 39 6.55 8.86 10.02
C CYS A 39 7.36 8.29 11.20
N TRP A 40 8.26 7.33 10.92
CA TRP A 40 9.08 6.62 11.91
C TRP A 40 8.33 5.65 12.84
N ILE A 41 7.04 5.40 12.59
CA ILE A 41 6.23 4.44 13.35
C ILE A 41 6.17 3.12 12.57
N PRO A 42 6.48 1.97 13.19
CA PRO A 42 6.47 0.68 12.51
C PRO A 42 5.07 0.11 12.33
N PHE A 43 4.80 -0.39 11.13
CA PHE A 43 3.58 -1.10 10.77
C PHE A 43 3.86 -2.30 9.88
N VAL A 44 2.93 -3.25 9.89
CA VAL A 44 2.76 -4.30 8.90
C VAL A 44 1.49 -4.01 8.11
N ILE A 45 1.57 -4.10 6.79
CA ILE A 45 0.40 -3.92 5.95
C ILE A 45 -0.46 -5.17 6.03
N GLN A 46 -1.67 -5.05 6.58
CA GLN A 46 -2.59 -6.16 6.69
C GLN A 46 -3.38 -6.38 5.40
N SER A 47 -3.89 -5.29 4.81
CA SER A 47 -4.70 -5.36 3.60
C SER A 47 -4.57 -4.09 2.78
N ARG A 48 -4.92 -4.21 1.49
CA ARG A 48 -4.95 -3.12 0.51
C ARG A 48 -6.28 -3.14 -0.21
N THR A 49 -6.93 -1.98 -0.27
CA THR A 49 -8.18 -1.77 -1.00
C THR A 49 -7.98 -0.63 -1.98
N VAL A 50 -8.37 -0.81 -3.24
CA VAL A 50 -8.32 0.25 -4.26
C VAL A 50 -9.74 0.72 -4.50
N GLY A 51 -10.02 2.00 -4.21
CA GLY A 51 -11.32 2.62 -4.46
C GLY A 51 -11.58 2.86 -5.94
N HIS A 52 -12.86 2.83 -6.33
CA HIS A 52 -13.32 2.96 -7.72
C HIS A 52 -13.78 4.39 -8.10
N SER A 53 -13.38 5.43 -7.38
CA SER A 53 -13.77 6.82 -7.67
C SER A 53 -12.75 7.54 -8.57
N ASP A 54 -13.12 8.69 -9.13
CA ASP A 54 -12.28 9.52 -10.01
C ASP A 54 -10.90 9.89 -9.44
N ARG A 55 -10.70 9.73 -8.13
CA ARG A 55 -9.43 10.01 -7.43
C ARG A 55 -8.63 8.76 -7.06
N PHE A 56 -9.13 7.56 -7.38
CA PHE A 56 -8.57 6.25 -7.06
C PHE A 56 -7.86 6.18 -5.69
N PRO A 57 -8.59 6.40 -4.57
CA PRO A 57 -7.97 6.31 -3.25
C PRO A 57 -7.53 4.88 -2.99
N VAL A 58 -6.25 4.66 -2.70
CA VAL A 58 -5.76 3.38 -2.19
C VAL A 58 -5.74 3.44 -0.67
N GLN A 59 -6.42 2.51 -0.03
CA GLN A 59 -6.47 2.39 1.42
C GLN A 59 -5.69 1.16 1.86
N TYR A 60 -4.83 1.35 2.86
CA TYR A 60 -4.06 0.30 3.51
C TYR A 60 -4.50 0.19 4.96
N ARG A 61 -4.85 -1.04 5.38
CA ARG A 61 -5.00 -1.34 6.80
C ARG A 61 -3.63 -1.74 7.35
N LEU A 62 -3.26 -1.14 8.46
CA LEU A 62 -1.96 -1.28 9.09
C LEU A 62 -2.11 -1.89 10.49
N ILE A 63 -1.19 -2.78 10.84
CA ILE A 63 -1.07 -3.36 12.18
C ILE A 63 0.31 -3.00 12.73
N GLY A 64 0.35 -2.37 13.90
CA GLY A 64 1.57 -2.15 14.68
C GLY A 64 1.26 -2.28 16.16
N ASP A 65 1.90 -1.46 16.98
CA ASP A 65 1.54 -1.30 18.40
C ASP A 65 0.10 -0.77 18.57
N SER A 66 -0.40 -0.08 17.54
CA SER A 66 -1.80 0.33 17.36
C SER A 66 -2.29 -0.02 15.96
N GLU A 67 -3.61 -0.19 15.80
CA GLU A 67 -4.21 -0.25 14.46
C GLU A 67 -4.09 1.10 13.76
N GLY A 68 -3.81 1.06 12.46
CA GLY A 68 -3.72 2.25 11.62
C GLY A 68 -4.39 2.07 10.26
N CYS A 69 -4.70 3.19 9.61
CA CYS A 69 -5.21 3.24 8.25
C CYS A 69 -4.41 4.30 7.48
N LEU A 70 -3.81 3.91 6.35
CA LEU A 70 -3.18 4.83 5.42
C LEU A 70 -4.05 4.95 4.18
N GLN A 71 -4.60 6.14 3.94
CA GLN A 71 -5.31 6.47 2.71
C GLN A 71 -4.41 7.30 1.81
N VAL A 72 -4.22 6.85 0.58
CA VAL A 72 -3.35 7.47 -0.42
C VAL A 72 -4.21 7.94 -1.58
N GLU A 73 -4.13 9.23 -1.90
CA GLU A 73 -4.87 9.84 -3.00
C GLU A 73 -3.91 10.57 -3.93
N THR A 74 -4.26 10.63 -5.21
CA THR A 74 -3.57 11.49 -6.17
C THR A 74 -4.36 12.79 -6.32
N ILE A 75 -3.78 13.92 -5.92
CA ILE A 75 -4.37 15.26 -6.02
C ILE A 75 -3.44 16.12 -6.86
N GLU A 76 -3.95 16.68 -7.97
CA GLU A 76 -3.18 17.54 -8.89
C GLU A 76 -1.87 16.88 -9.38
N GLY A 77 -1.88 15.56 -9.55
CA GLY A 77 -0.71 14.79 -9.96
C GLY A 77 0.32 14.54 -8.85
N ARG A 78 0.01 14.87 -7.59
CA ARG A 78 0.85 14.56 -6.43
C ARG A 78 0.18 13.53 -5.54
N LEU A 79 0.97 12.61 -5.00
CA LEU A 79 0.50 11.66 -4.00
C LEU A 79 0.44 12.31 -2.62
N LEU A 80 -0.70 12.17 -1.96
CA LEU A 80 -0.92 12.58 -0.58
C LEU A 80 -1.44 11.39 0.22
N GLY A 81 -0.66 10.97 1.20
CA GLY A 81 -1.06 10.01 2.21
C GLY A 81 -1.74 10.71 3.39
N ARG A 82 -2.73 10.07 3.99
CA ARG A 82 -3.27 10.40 5.30
C ARG A 82 -3.20 9.15 6.16
N LEU A 83 -2.39 9.21 7.21
CA LEU A 83 -2.31 8.18 8.22
C LEU A 83 -3.25 8.53 9.36
N GLN A 84 -4.17 7.62 9.66
CA GLN A 84 -4.96 7.62 10.87
C GLN A 84 -4.44 6.51 11.79
N SER A 85 -4.08 6.84 13.01
CA SER A 85 -3.65 5.87 14.02
C SER A 85 -4.20 6.30 15.38
N GLY A 86 -5.07 5.48 15.97
CA GLY A 86 -5.89 5.90 17.11
C GLY A 86 -6.73 7.13 16.77
N ASP A 87 -6.65 8.16 17.63
CA ASP A 87 -7.36 9.44 17.46
C ASP A 87 -6.58 10.48 16.64
N GLU A 88 -5.34 10.16 16.24
CA GLU A 88 -4.49 11.07 15.49
C GLU A 88 -4.64 10.85 13.98
N THR A 89 -4.73 11.97 13.24
CA THR A 89 -4.65 11.96 11.78
C THR A 89 -3.50 12.87 11.34
N ARG A 90 -2.62 12.35 10.47
CA ARG A 90 -1.44 13.04 9.97
C ARG A 90 -1.36 12.93 8.46
N SER A 91 -0.92 14.02 7.82
CA SER A 91 -0.55 13.99 6.40
C SER A 91 0.82 13.32 6.27
N VAL A 92 0.95 12.45 5.27
CA VAL A 92 2.12 11.62 5.02
C VAL A 92 2.54 11.81 3.57
N SER A 93 3.80 12.15 3.36
CA SER A 93 4.43 12.19 2.05
C SER A 93 5.17 10.88 1.74
N ASP A 94 5.70 10.72 0.53
CA ASP A 94 6.49 9.52 0.20
C ASP A 94 7.78 9.40 1.01
N GLU A 95 8.39 10.53 1.34
CA GLU A 95 9.61 10.59 2.13
C GLU A 95 9.40 10.09 3.57
N ASP A 96 8.15 10.16 4.05
CA ASP A 96 7.76 9.66 5.37
C ASP A 96 7.56 8.14 5.39
N ILE A 97 7.59 7.45 4.23
CA ILE A 97 7.34 6.02 4.11
C ILE A 97 8.62 5.27 3.73
N ILE A 98 9.05 4.38 4.61
CA ILE A 98 10.22 3.52 4.39
C ILE A 98 9.75 2.07 4.37
N VAL A 99 9.91 1.39 3.24
CA VAL A 99 9.65 -0.06 3.16
C VAL A 99 10.85 -0.80 3.72
N LEU A 100 10.63 -1.54 4.80
CA LEU A 100 11.63 -2.42 5.36
C LEU A 100 11.65 -3.69 4.51
N SER A 101 12.81 -4.01 3.94
CA SER A 101 12.99 -5.35 3.37
C SER A 101 12.76 -6.35 4.50
N ALA A 102 11.88 -7.32 4.29
CA ALA A 102 11.71 -8.41 5.25
C ALA A 102 13.11 -8.95 5.61
N PRO A 103 13.38 -9.31 6.88
CA PRO A 103 14.60 -10.04 7.17
C PRO A 103 14.58 -11.26 6.25
N ALA A 104 15.66 -11.44 5.47
CA ALA A 104 15.86 -12.63 4.68
C ALA A 104 15.46 -13.81 5.57
N SER A 105 14.44 -14.56 5.15
CA SER A 105 13.97 -15.73 5.87
C SER A 105 15.21 -16.54 6.21
N SER A 106 15.55 -16.58 7.50
CA SER A 106 16.65 -17.39 7.97
C SER A 106 16.23 -18.81 7.68
N ASP A 107 16.86 -19.42 6.68
CA ASP A 107 16.95 -20.87 6.52
C ASP A 107 17.49 -21.42 7.84
N ARG A 108 16.58 -21.68 8.78
CA ARG A 108 16.78 -22.61 9.90
C ARG A 108 16.10 -23.92 9.55
N ASP A 109 16.45 -24.42 8.37
CA ASP A 109 16.47 -25.85 8.07
C ASP A 109 17.95 -26.26 7.97
N ALA A 110 18.61 -26.24 9.13
CA ALA A 110 19.91 -26.87 9.29
C ALA A 110 19.81 -27.91 10.40
N GLY A 111 19.54 -29.14 9.98
CA GLY A 111 20.07 -30.32 10.65
C GLY A 111 19.18 -30.94 11.71
N VAL A 112 18.26 -31.77 11.24
CA VAL A 112 17.98 -33.05 11.91
C VAL A 112 19.31 -33.80 12.05
N ASN A 113 19.70 -34.14 13.27
CA ASN A 113 20.57 -35.27 13.61
C ASN A 113 20.01 -35.92 14.88
#